data_AF-A0A6A5EE12-F1
#
_entry.id   AF-A0A6A5EE12-F1
#
_cell.length_a   1.000
_cell.length_b   1.000
_cell.length_c   1.000
_cell.angle_alpha   90.00
_cell.angle_beta   90.00
_cell.angle_gamma   90.00
#
_symmetry.space_group_name_H-M   'P 1'
#
loop_
_entity.id
_entity.type
_entity.pdbx_description
1 polymer ?
#
loop_
_entity_poly.entity_id
_entity_poly.type
_entity_poly.pdbx_seq_one_letter_code
_entity_poly.pdbx_strand_id
1 'polypeptide(L)'
;MAKASFLIAPLLVLGNVFFIHASFAPGLIIDMAKIVMDNYCSPEKLVGMKEAIEAASSNTEILNIPDAETLATVLSAGVQSTVSDPRLMVSYEPNYVPVVPPKMPPLPPDQLIAVLQTSIKLDILEGNIGYLRIDHILGEEVAEKVGHVLLDLVWNKILPTSALIFDLRYTSSGDITGVSYIVSYFTAAEPTIHIDSIYDRPSNTTTKVLSMSTLLGQRYDINKPLIILTSKNTKGIAEDVAYCLQNLKRATIVGEKTAGGSVKVDKIKVADSDFYISVPTAKSVNPITRSSWEVTGVTPDVEVNAEDALATAIKIVNLRAQVPAIIEGSATLIADNYAFEDIGADVAEKLKGLLANGEYSTVVSKESLEVKLSADLKTLSGDKSLKTTSNTPALPPMDYSPEMYIELIKVSFHTDIFENNIGYLRFDMFGDFEEVKAIAQIIIEHVWNKVVNTDAMIVDLRNNIGGPTTAIAGFCSYFFDADKQIVLDKLYDRPSGTITALQTLPKLTGTRYGSKKSLIILTSGATAGAAEEFVYIMKKLGRAMIIGETTAGASHPPVTFRVGETDIFLSIPTIHSDTAAGPAWEGAGIAPHIPVPADAALEAAKGIFNKHFAGQK
;
A
#
# COMPACT_ATOMS: atom_id res chain seq x y z
N MET A 1 40.45 -13.61 39.49
CA MET A 1 41.69 -13.51 40.28
C MET A 1 42.71 -12.70 39.51
N ALA A 2 42.94 -11.44 39.88
CA ALA A 2 44.21 -10.73 39.74
C ALA A 2 44.02 -9.36 40.43
N LYS A 3 44.56 -9.25 41.64
CA LYS A 3 44.67 -8.02 42.40
C LYS A 3 45.73 -7.15 41.71
N ALA A 4 45.40 -5.90 41.40
CA ALA A 4 46.39 -4.87 41.15
C ALA A 4 46.20 -3.79 42.22
N SER A 5 47.05 -3.87 43.24
CA SER A 5 47.22 -2.88 44.29
C SER A 5 47.75 -1.59 43.69
N PHE A 6 47.08 -0.46 43.92
CA PHE A 6 47.69 0.86 43.74
C PHE A 6 47.79 1.57 45.08
N LEU A 7 48.98 2.11 45.30
CA LEU A 7 49.48 2.68 46.54
C LEU A 7 48.62 3.86 47.03
N ILE A 8 48.38 3.87 48.33
CA ILE A 8 48.03 5.04 49.12
C ILE A 8 49.35 5.74 49.49
N ALA A 9 49.50 7.01 49.12
CA ALA A 9 50.39 7.94 49.81
C ALA A 9 49.71 9.33 49.85
N PRO A 10 49.66 9.99 51.03
CA PRO A 10 48.87 11.18 51.24
C PRO A 10 49.67 12.44 50.87
N LEU A 11 49.12 13.31 50.03
CA LEU A 11 49.55 14.71 49.97
C LEU A 11 48.55 15.56 50.75
N LEU A 12 48.88 15.78 52.01
CA LEU A 12 48.42 16.93 52.78
C LEU A 12 49.12 18.17 52.18
N VAL A 13 48.42 18.87 51.31
CA VAL A 13 48.72 20.28 50.99
C VAL A 13 47.56 21.09 51.54
N LEU A 14 47.82 21.72 52.69
CA LEU A 14 47.02 22.82 53.23
C LEU A 14 47.16 24.02 52.28
N GLY A 15 46.43 23.98 51.17
CA GLY A 15 46.06 25.15 50.41
C GLY A 15 44.68 25.56 50.87
N ASN A 16 44.55 26.74 51.49
CA ASN A 16 43.27 27.43 51.62
C ASN A 16 42.74 27.75 50.22
N VAL A 17 42.16 26.76 49.55
CA VAL A 17 41.28 26.97 48.42
C VAL A 17 39.97 27.41 49.05
N PHE A 18 39.68 28.71 48.97
CA PHE A 18 38.31 29.18 49.10
C PHE A 18 37.48 28.41 48.07
N PHE A 19 36.85 27.31 48.49
CA PHE A 19 35.65 26.85 47.81
C PHE A 19 34.64 27.96 47.97
N ILE A 20 34.55 28.84 46.97
CA ILE A 20 33.35 29.63 46.77
C ILE A 20 32.30 28.56 46.46
N HIS A 21 31.67 28.01 47.50
CA HIS A 21 30.42 27.29 47.33
C HIS A 21 29.48 28.31 46.71
N ALA A 22 29.15 28.14 45.43
CA ALA A 22 27.99 28.80 44.86
C ALA A 22 26.78 28.20 45.59
N SER A 23 26.43 28.76 46.75
CA SER A 23 25.19 28.41 47.41
C SER A 23 24.08 29.02 46.58
N PHE A 24 23.50 28.22 45.68
CA PHE A 24 22.32 28.62 44.95
C PHE A 24 21.18 28.94 45.94
N ALA A 25 20.28 29.85 45.54
CA ALA A 25 19.14 30.19 46.37
C ALA A 25 18.31 28.93 46.68
N PRO A 26 17.88 28.70 47.94
CA PRO A 26 17.12 27.50 48.33
C PRO A 26 15.83 27.29 47.53
N GLY A 27 15.28 28.36 46.93
CA GLY A 27 14.07 28.32 46.09
C GLY A 27 14.31 28.05 44.61
N LEU A 28 15.57 28.00 44.12
CA LEU A 28 15.88 27.99 42.69
C LEU A 28 15.19 26.84 41.94
N ILE A 29 15.27 25.61 42.47
CA ILE A 29 14.66 24.42 41.85
C ILE A 29 13.13 24.54 41.83
N ILE A 30 12.54 25.13 42.87
CA ILE A 30 11.09 25.35 42.99
C ILE A 30 10.62 26.41 41.98
N ASP A 31 11.37 27.49 41.82
CA ASP A 31 11.08 28.55 40.86
C ASP A 31 11.17 28.03 39.42
N MET A 32 12.19 27.21 39.13
CA MET A 32 12.33 26.52 37.85
C MET A 32 11.14 25.60 37.56
N ALA A 33 10.78 24.77 38.55
CA ALA A 33 9.66 23.86 38.48
C ALA A 33 8.34 24.58 38.18
N LYS A 34 8.09 25.70 38.86
CA LYS A 34 6.91 26.52 38.65
C LYS A 34 6.81 27.00 37.21
N ILE A 35 7.92 27.47 36.62
CA ILE A 35 7.96 27.88 35.21
C ILE A 35 7.54 26.73 34.29
N VAL A 36 8.05 25.51 34.50
CA VAL A 36 7.66 24.35 33.68
C VAL A 36 6.17 24.02 33.86
N MET A 37 5.68 23.97 35.10
CA MET A 37 4.27 23.63 35.40
C MET A 37 3.27 24.64 34.82
N ASP A 38 3.62 25.92 34.85
CA ASP A 38 2.76 27.01 34.40
C ASP A 38 2.76 27.17 32.88
N ASN A 39 3.84 26.78 32.19
CA ASN A 39 4.06 27.13 30.79
C ASN A 39 4.20 25.95 29.84
N TYR A 40 4.43 24.71 30.30
CA TYR A 40 4.62 23.57 29.40
C TYR A 40 3.34 23.16 28.66
N CYS A 41 3.41 23.12 27.32
CA CYS A 41 2.27 22.93 26.42
C CYS A 41 1.51 21.60 26.58
N SER A 42 2.06 20.63 27.31
CA SER A 42 1.48 19.30 27.52
C SER A 42 1.39 18.97 29.01
N PRO A 43 0.53 19.67 29.79
CA PRO A 43 0.43 19.47 31.24
C PRO A 43 0.07 18.02 31.62
N GLU A 44 -0.58 17.28 30.72
CA GLU A 44 -0.89 15.85 30.89
C GLU A 44 0.36 14.97 31.04
N LYS A 45 1.52 15.42 30.55
CA LYS A 45 2.81 14.71 30.70
C LYS A 45 3.55 15.06 31.99
N LEU A 46 3.01 15.98 32.80
CA LEU A 46 3.62 16.41 34.06
C LEU A 46 3.16 15.58 35.27
N VAL A 47 2.51 14.44 35.06
CA VAL A 47 2.17 13.49 36.14
C VAL A 47 3.47 12.98 36.77
N GLY A 48 3.59 13.05 38.10
CA GLY A 48 4.82 12.68 38.81
C GLY A 48 5.87 13.81 38.88
N MET A 49 5.65 14.94 38.18
CA MET A 49 6.60 16.05 38.16
C MET A 49 6.74 16.67 39.55
N LYS A 50 5.64 16.81 40.30
CA LYS A 50 5.67 17.41 41.65
C LYS A 50 6.56 16.58 42.59
N GLU A 51 6.42 15.27 42.57
CA GLU A 51 7.22 14.33 43.36
C GLU A 51 8.69 14.37 42.93
N ALA A 52 8.96 14.47 41.62
CA ALA A 52 10.32 14.63 41.10
C ALA A 52 10.96 15.96 41.54
N ILE A 53 10.19 17.05 41.60
CA ILE A 53 10.65 18.36 42.10
C ILE A 53 10.98 18.29 43.58
N GLU A 54 10.12 17.68 44.39
CA GLU A 54 10.35 17.50 45.84
C GLU A 54 11.60 16.63 46.10
N ALA A 55 11.77 15.55 45.34
CA ALA A 55 12.95 14.70 45.41
C ALA A 55 14.22 15.45 44.98
N ALA A 56 14.18 16.21 43.88
CA ALA A 56 15.32 16.98 43.40
C ALA A 56 15.72 18.09 44.39
N SER A 57 14.74 18.75 45.02
CA SER A 57 14.97 19.83 45.99
C SER A 57 15.60 19.35 47.30
N SER A 58 15.54 18.05 47.59
CA SER A 58 16.12 17.41 48.78
C SER A 58 17.31 16.50 48.47
N ASN A 59 17.70 16.38 47.18
CA ASN A 59 18.80 15.53 46.76
C ASN A 59 20.14 16.20 47.06
N THR A 60 20.90 15.60 47.99
CA THR A 60 22.21 16.10 48.42
C THR A 60 23.26 16.13 47.33
N GLU A 61 23.16 15.29 46.29
CA GLU A 61 24.07 15.34 45.13
C GLU A 61 23.81 16.60 44.30
N ILE A 62 22.54 16.94 44.06
CA ILE A 62 22.16 18.16 43.32
C ILE A 62 22.53 19.43 44.12
N LEU A 63 22.26 19.42 45.44
CA LEU A 63 22.55 20.55 46.32
C LEU A 63 24.05 20.84 46.50
N ASN A 64 24.91 19.83 46.26
CA ASN A 64 26.36 19.95 46.38
C ASN A 64 27.05 20.26 45.04
N ILE A 65 26.32 20.49 43.95
CA ILE A 65 26.91 20.87 42.66
C ILE A 65 27.54 22.28 42.81
N PRO A 66 28.85 22.44 42.53
CA PRO A 66 29.56 23.67 42.86
C PRO A 66 29.44 24.78 41.81
N ASP A 67 28.99 24.47 40.59
CA ASP A 67 28.94 25.40 39.46
C ASP A 67 27.60 25.37 38.71
N ALA A 68 27.23 26.53 38.17
CA ALA A 68 25.90 26.76 37.61
C ALA A 68 25.66 26.04 36.27
N GLU A 69 26.70 25.85 35.47
CA GLU A 69 26.63 25.16 34.19
C GLU A 69 26.37 23.65 34.39
N THR A 70 27.06 23.04 35.34
CA THR A 70 26.84 21.64 35.74
C THR A 70 25.44 21.48 36.32
N LEU A 71 24.97 22.40 37.16
CA LEU A 71 23.61 22.35 37.69
C LEU A 71 22.56 22.43 36.57
N ALA A 72 22.72 23.36 35.62
CA ALA A 72 21.83 23.47 34.47
C ALA A 72 21.80 22.19 33.61
N THR A 73 22.96 21.56 33.41
CA THR A 73 23.09 20.30 32.66
C THR A 73 22.38 19.14 33.36
N VAL A 74 22.60 18.98 34.67
CA VAL A 74 21.96 17.93 35.49
C VAL A 74 20.44 18.12 35.51
N LEU A 75 19.97 19.35 35.74
CA LEU A 75 18.54 19.65 35.74
C LEU A 75 17.89 19.47 34.37
N SER A 76 18.59 19.81 33.28
CA SER A 76 18.15 19.53 31.90
C SER A 76 17.96 18.03 31.67
N ALA A 77 18.96 17.21 32.00
CA ALA A 77 18.85 15.76 31.87
C ALA A 77 17.72 15.19 32.73
N GLY A 78 17.55 15.71 33.96
CA GLY A 78 16.47 15.32 34.87
C GLY A 78 15.08 15.62 34.29
N VAL A 79 14.83 16.85 33.83
CA VAL A 79 13.52 17.23 33.28
C VAL A 79 13.23 16.51 31.95
N GLN A 80 14.24 16.37 31.08
CA GLN A 80 14.09 15.70 29.79
C GLN A 80 13.78 14.21 29.96
N SER A 81 14.44 13.52 30.89
CA SER A 81 14.17 12.10 31.18
C SER A 81 12.80 11.90 31.84
N THR A 82 12.40 12.82 32.73
CA THR A 82 11.11 12.74 33.43
C THR A 82 9.93 12.95 32.47
N VAL A 83 10.01 13.95 31.57
CA VAL A 83 8.91 14.33 30.67
C VAL A 83 9.02 13.65 29.30
N SER A 84 10.19 13.09 28.96
CA SER A 84 10.53 12.59 27.63
C SER A 84 10.32 13.65 26.53
N ASP A 85 10.74 14.89 26.81
CA ASP A 85 10.68 16.01 25.87
C ASP A 85 12.04 16.72 25.79
N PRO A 86 12.79 16.57 24.68
CA PRO A 86 14.14 17.12 24.55
C PRO A 86 14.16 18.65 24.43
N ARG A 87 13.00 19.29 24.24
CA ARG A 87 12.87 20.74 24.10
C ARG A 87 12.91 21.46 25.44
N LEU A 88 12.59 20.77 26.53
CA LEU A 88 12.74 21.28 27.88
C LEU A 88 14.23 21.33 28.24
N MET A 89 14.75 22.52 28.48
CA MET A 89 16.17 22.71 28.78
C MET A 89 16.35 23.82 29.80
N VAL A 90 17.19 23.57 30.79
CA VAL A 90 17.69 24.56 31.75
C VAL A 90 19.04 25.03 31.26
N SER A 91 19.25 26.35 31.18
CA SER A 91 20.53 26.95 30.83
C SER A 91 20.96 27.98 31.86
N TYR A 92 22.27 28.20 31.97
CA TYR A 92 22.86 29.27 32.76
C TYR A 92 23.51 30.28 31.81
N GLU A 93 22.99 31.51 31.76
CA GLU A 93 23.37 32.52 30.77
C GLU A 93 23.51 33.91 31.42
N PRO A 94 24.60 34.18 32.16
CA PRO A 94 24.78 35.39 32.98
C PRO A 94 24.90 36.70 32.19
N ASN A 95 25.22 36.59 30.89
CA ASN A 95 25.31 37.73 29.98
C ASN A 95 24.25 37.65 28.87
N TYR A 96 23.14 36.94 29.12
CA TYR A 96 22.07 36.84 28.13
C TYR A 96 21.44 38.20 27.88
N VAL A 97 21.55 38.65 26.64
CA VAL A 97 20.77 39.78 26.12
C VAL A 97 19.77 39.18 25.14
N PRO A 98 18.45 39.28 25.41
CA PRO A 98 17.44 38.84 24.46
C PRO A 98 17.70 39.50 23.10
N VAL A 99 17.70 38.69 22.04
CA VAL A 99 17.78 39.22 20.68
C VAL A 99 16.47 39.95 20.43
N VAL A 100 16.49 41.27 20.54
CA VAL A 100 15.38 42.12 20.11
C VAL A 100 15.55 42.33 18.62
N PRO A 101 14.62 41.85 17.76
CA PRO A 101 14.70 42.11 16.34
C PRO A 101 14.80 43.62 16.10
N PRO A 102 15.75 44.10 15.29
CA PRO A 102 15.86 45.52 15.01
C PRO A 102 14.54 46.00 14.39
N LYS A 103 13.95 47.06 14.95
CA LYS A 103 12.83 47.75 14.32
C LYS A 103 13.35 48.42 13.05
N MET A 104 13.28 47.71 11.93
CA MET A 104 13.63 48.27 10.63
C MET A 104 12.51 49.20 10.14
N PRO A 105 12.83 50.32 9.48
CA PRO A 105 11.82 51.09 8.77
C PRO A 105 11.16 50.19 7.70
N PRO A 106 9.90 50.47 7.30
CA PRO A 106 9.26 49.75 6.22
C PRO A 106 10.14 49.75 4.97
N LEU A 107 10.38 48.58 4.38
CA LEU A 107 11.14 48.49 3.14
C LEU A 107 10.36 49.19 2.01
N PRO A 108 11.02 49.99 1.16
CA PRO A 108 10.43 50.46 -0.08
C PRO A 108 9.92 49.27 -0.93
N PRO A 109 8.86 49.46 -1.74
CA PRO A 109 8.28 48.39 -2.55
C PRO A 109 9.31 47.61 -3.39
N ASP A 110 10.27 48.29 -4.02
CA ASP A 110 11.29 47.65 -4.86
C ASP A 110 12.25 46.74 -4.09
N GLN A 111 12.61 47.14 -2.85
CA GLN A 111 13.46 46.32 -1.99
C GLN A 111 12.71 45.11 -1.45
N LEU A 112 11.43 45.28 -1.14
CA LEU A 112 10.56 44.19 -0.71
C LEU A 112 10.38 43.16 -1.83
N ILE A 113 10.18 43.61 -3.08
CA ILE A 113 10.18 42.76 -4.27
C ILE A 113 11.50 41.99 -4.40
N ALA A 114 12.64 42.66 -4.25
CA ALA A 114 13.94 42.00 -4.35
C ALA A 114 14.13 40.89 -3.30
N VAL A 115 13.71 41.14 -2.06
CA VAL A 115 13.72 40.12 -0.99
C VAL A 115 12.84 38.93 -1.38
N LEU A 116 11.62 39.17 -1.85
CA LEU A 116 10.71 38.11 -2.28
C LEU A 116 11.26 37.31 -3.47
N GLN A 117 11.93 37.97 -4.43
CA GLN A 117 12.57 37.31 -5.57
C GLN A 117 13.76 36.43 -5.16
N THR A 118 14.44 36.75 -4.05
CA THR A 118 15.53 35.92 -3.53
C THR A 118 15.04 34.73 -2.70
N SER A 119 13.88 34.83 -2.07
CA SER A 119 13.32 33.79 -1.19
C SER A 119 12.30 32.88 -1.89
N ILE A 120 11.91 33.21 -3.12
CA ILE A 120 10.98 32.43 -3.94
C ILE A 120 11.66 32.02 -5.24
N LYS A 121 11.65 30.72 -5.54
CA LYS A 121 12.05 30.21 -6.86
C LYS A 121 10.82 29.73 -7.60
N LEU A 122 10.67 30.18 -8.84
CA LEU A 122 9.55 29.84 -9.71
C LEU A 122 10.07 29.28 -11.03
N ASP A 123 9.48 28.18 -11.49
CA ASP A 123 9.74 27.61 -12.81
C ASP A 123 8.48 26.91 -13.38
N ILE A 124 8.42 26.74 -14.70
CA ILE A 124 7.44 25.88 -15.37
C ILE A 124 8.23 24.81 -16.11
N LEU A 125 8.20 23.60 -15.55
CA LEU A 125 8.94 22.46 -16.06
C LEU A 125 8.25 21.86 -17.29
N GLU A 126 8.96 20.99 -17.99
CA GLU A 126 8.41 20.20 -19.11
C GLU A 126 7.12 19.47 -18.69
N GLY A 127 6.14 19.42 -19.60
CA GLY A 127 4.80 18.89 -19.30
C GLY A 127 3.84 19.88 -18.61
N ASN A 128 4.18 21.17 -18.60
CA ASN A 128 3.39 22.24 -17.96
C ASN A 128 3.25 22.03 -16.44
N ILE A 129 4.33 21.59 -15.78
CA ILE A 129 4.36 21.35 -14.33
C ILE A 129 4.92 22.59 -13.64
N GLY A 130 4.13 23.22 -12.78
CA GLY A 130 4.59 24.34 -11.96
C GLY A 130 5.59 23.86 -10.92
N TYR A 131 6.67 24.60 -10.72
CA TYR A 131 7.59 24.44 -9.62
C TYR A 131 7.64 25.74 -8.82
N LEU A 132 7.35 25.65 -7.53
CA LEU A 132 7.37 26.77 -6.61
C LEU A 132 8.19 26.38 -5.38
N ARG A 133 9.27 27.10 -5.09
CA ARG A 133 10.01 27.02 -3.84
C ARG A 133 9.76 28.28 -3.04
N ILE A 134 9.53 28.12 -1.74
CA ILE A 134 9.55 29.24 -0.78
C ILE A 134 10.49 28.91 0.37
N ASP A 135 11.35 29.85 0.73
CA ASP A 135 12.33 29.62 1.80
C ASP A 135 11.82 30.11 3.18
N HIS A 136 10.65 30.78 3.20
CA HIS A 136 9.97 31.28 4.40
C HIS A 136 8.43 31.32 4.25
N ILE A 137 7.67 30.94 5.29
CA ILE A 137 6.20 31.08 5.32
C ILE A 137 5.81 32.48 5.82
N LEU A 138 5.25 33.32 4.93
CA LEU A 138 4.81 34.67 5.28
C LEU A 138 3.56 34.64 6.18
N GLY A 139 3.56 35.48 7.22
CA GLY A 139 2.38 35.70 8.07
C GLY A 139 1.35 36.63 7.42
N GLU A 140 0.17 36.68 8.03
CA GLU A 140 -1.00 37.43 7.56
C GLU A 140 -0.69 38.91 7.27
N GLU A 141 -0.09 39.63 8.22
CA GLU A 141 0.21 41.06 8.05
C GLU A 141 1.12 41.33 6.84
N VAL A 142 2.07 40.44 6.59
CA VAL A 142 2.97 40.56 5.44
C VAL A 142 2.23 40.18 4.16
N ALA A 143 1.47 39.08 4.17
CA ALA A 143 0.68 38.61 3.05
C ALA A 143 -0.34 39.67 2.57
N GLU A 144 -0.96 40.42 3.47
CA GLU A 144 -1.87 41.53 3.12
C GLU A 144 -1.14 42.68 2.38
N LYS A 145 0.10 43.00 2.79
CA LYS A 145 0.88 44.10 2.21
C LYS A 145 1.47 43.74 0.84
N VAL A 146 1.90 42.49 0.65
CA VAL A 146 2.59 42.06 -0.58
C VAL A 146 1.79 41.11 -1.46
N GLY A 147 0.58 40.73 -1.05
CA GLY A 147 -0.23 39.72 -1.73
C GLY A 147 -0.48 40.03 -3.20
N HIS A 148 -0.82 41.28 -3.54
CA HIS A 148 -1.01 41.71 -4.93
C HIS A 148 0.25 41.49 -5.78
N VAL A 149 1.43 41.80 -5.23
CA VAL A 149 2.71 41.61 -5.91
C VAL A 149 3.00 40.12 -6.11
N LEU A 150 2.72 39.29 -5.10
CA LEU A 150 2.88 37.84 -5.20
C LEU A 150 1.92 37.21 -6.21
N LEU A 151 0.71 37.75 -6.38
CA LEU A 151 -0.19 37.29 -7.43
C LEU A 151 0.42 37.47 -8.82
N ASP A 152 0.90 38.67 -9.12
CA ASP A 152 1.44 38.99 -10.45
C ASP A 152 2.78 38.29 -10.72
N LEU A 153 3.66 38.23 -9.71
CA LEU A 153 5.00 37.68 -9.89
C LEU A 153 5.04 36.15 -9.83
N VAL A 154 4.13 35.53 -9.06
CA VAL A 154 4.17 34.10 -8.73
C VAL A 154 2.87 33.40 -9.13
N TRP A 155 1.76 33.75 -8.49
CA TRP A 155 0.57 32.91 -8.52
C TRP A 155 -0.08 32.83 -9.90
N ASN A 156 -0.21 33.95 -10.61
CA ASN A 156 -0.83 34.00 -11.94
C ASN A 156 -0.04 33.20 -12.99
N LYS A 157 1.25 32.91 -12.75
CA LYS A 157 2.09 32.08 -13.62
C LYS A 157 1.97 30.58 -13.30
N ILE A 158 1.72 30.23 -12.04
CA ILE A 158 1.48 28.85 -11.59
C ILE A 158 0.05 28.41 -11.88
N LEU A 159 -0.93 29.29 -11.77
CA LEU A 159 -2.34 28.96 -11.92
C LEU A 159 -2.70 28.11 -13.18
N PRO A 160 -2.16 28.40 -14.39
CA PRO A 160 -2.46 27.61 -15.59
C PRO A 160 -1.72 26.26 -15.70
N THR A 161 -0.81 25.92 -14.79
CA THR A 161 -0.05 24.65 -14.85
C THR A 161 -0.96 23.44 -14.63
N SER A 162 -0.57 22.27 -15.13
CA SER A 162 -1.36 21.02 -15.00
C SER A 162 -1.17 20.35 -13.63
N ALA A 163 -0.02 20.57 -13.00
CA ALA A 163 0.35 20.07 -11.67
C ALA A 163 1.29 21.09 -10.99
N LEU A 164 1.41 21.01 -9.66
CA LEU A 164 2.33 21.84 -8.89
C LEU A 164 3.23 20.98 -8.01
N ILE A 165 4.53 21.23 -8.11
CA ILE A 165 5.56 20.77 -7.17
C ILE A 165 5.90 21.96 -6.26
N PHE A 166 5.57 21.84 -4.99
CA PHE A 166 5.78 22.84 -3.97
C PHE A 166 6.96 22.45 -3.07
N ASP A 167 8.08 23.11 -3.27
CA ASP A 167 9.36 22.75 -2.67
C ASP A 167 9.58 23.44 -1.33
N LEU A 168 9.47 22.67 -0.25
CA LEU A 168 9.72 23.09 1.12
C LEU A 168 11.04 22.55 1.69
N ARG A 169 11.91 21.96 0.85
CA ARG A 169 13.17 21.33 1.29
C ARG A 169 14.10 22.31 2.02
N TYR A 170 13.96 23.61 1.77
CA TYR A 170 14.83 24.66 2.32
C TYR A 170 14.09 25.58 3.31
N THR A 171 12.82 25.29 3.61
CA THR A 171 11.98 26.15 4.45
C THR A 171 12.16 25.78 5.92
N SER A 172 12.83 26.64 6.68
CA SER A 172 13.12 26.41 8.10
C SER A 172 12.54 27.47 9.04
N SER A 173 11.74 28.39 8.50
CA SER A 173 11.16 29.51 9.24
C SER A 173 9.81 29.93 8.67
N GLY A 174 8.98 30.54 9.50
CA GLY A 174 7.65 30.96 9.07
C GLY A 174 6.77 31.43 10.21
N ASP A 175 5.64 32.03 9.84
CA ASP A 175 4.59 32.46 10.76
C ASP A 175 3.34 31.57 10.61
N ILE A 176 2.78 31.14 11.75
CA ILE A 176 1.62 30.23 11.80
C ILE A 176 0.39 30.79 11.10
N THR A 177 0.21 32.12 11.07
CA THR A 177 -0.93 32.76 10.41
C THR A 177 -0.90 32.55 8.88
N GLY A 178 0.26 32.25 8.30
CA GLY A 178 0.42 31.94 6.88
C GLY A 178 -0.18 30.59 6.45
N VAL A 179 -0.38 29.65 7.39
CA VAL A 179 -0.94 28.32 7.08
C VAL A 179 -2.33 28.43 6.48
N SER A 180 -3.18 29.30 7.04
CA SER A 180 -4.53 29.56 6.53
C SER A 180 -4.52 29.98 5.06
N TYR A 181 -3.58 30.84 4.66
CA TYR A 181 -3.46 31.32 3.29
C TYR A 181 -3.05 30.19 2.35
N ILE A 182 -1.95 29.49 2.65
CA ILE A 182 -1.40 28.45 1.78
C ILE A 182 -2.42 27.33 1.59
N VAL A 183 -2.98 26.78 2.66
CA VAL A 183 -3.95 25.67 2.58
C VAL A 183 -5.20 26.09 1.82
N SER A 184 -5.65 27.35 1.99
CA SER A 184 -6.83 27.84 1.27
C SER A 184 -6.58 27.88 -0.24
N TYR A 185 -5.43 28.33 -0.73
CA TYR A 185 -5.17 28.33 -2.17
C TYR A 185 -5.23 26.92 -2.81
N PHE A 186 -5.11 25.85 -2.03
CA PHE A 186 -5.17 24.46 -2.49
C PHE A 186 -6.45 23.70 -2.14
N THR A 187 -7.42 24.32 -1.48
CA THR A 187 -8.65 23.65 -1.02
C THR A 187 -9.89 24.37 -1.53
N ALA A 188 -11.04 23.68 -1.53
CA ALA A 188 -12.32 24.29 -1.88
C ALA A 188 -12.66 25.45 -0.91
N ALA A 189 -13.43 26.42 -1.40
CA ALA A 189 -13.86 27.55 -0.56
C ALA A 189 -14.82 27.12 0.56
N GLU A 190 -15.65 26.11 0.28
CA GLU A 190 -16.63 25.56 1.21
C GLU A 190 -16.66 24.03 1.13
N PRO A 191 -16.92 23.32 2.25
CA PRO A 191 -17.08 23.88 3.59
C PRO A 191 -15.75 24.39 4.16
N THR A 192 -15.81 25.34 5.11
CA THR A 192 -14.63 25.78 5.85
C THR A 192 -13.92 24.60 6.52
N ILE A 193 -12.63 24.45 6.25
CA ILE A 193 -11.77 23.39 6.78
C ILE A 193 -11.16 23.87 8.10
N HIS A 194 -11.27 23.03 9.12
CA HIS A 194 -10.46 23.15 10.33
C HIS A 194 -9.08 22.56 10.03
N ILE A 195 -8.09 23.42 9.81
CA ILE A 195 -6.76 23.04 9.35
C ILE A 195 -5.96 22.49 10.53
N ASP A 196 -5.86 23.29 11.59
CA ASP A 196 -5.12 22.95 12.81
C ASP A 196 -5.70 23.65 14.05
N SER A 197 -5.30 23.21 15.24
CA SER A 197 -5.58 23.88 16.52
C SER A 197 -4.27 24.12 17.28
N ILE A 198 -4.00 25.38 17.61
CA ILE A 198 -2.84 25.77 18.40
C ILE A 198 -3.27 25.99 19.85
N TYR A 199 -2.81 25.14 20.75
CA TYR A 199 -2.98 25.32 22.19
C TYR A 199 -1.78 26.09 22.75
N ASP A 200 -2.03 27.25 23.36
CA ASP A 200 -1.05 28.05 24.10
C ASP A 200 -1.30 27.91 25.61
N ARG A 201 -0.32 27.35 26.31
CA ARG A 201 -0.43 27.03 27.74
C ARG A 201 -0.40 28.25 28.66
N PRO A 202 0.45 29.27 28.44
CA PRO A 202 0.48 30.45 29.31
C PRO A 202 -0.86 31.21 29.35
N SER A 203 -1.50 31.39 28.19
CA SER A 203 -2.85 32.00 28.11
C SER A 203 -3.98 30.99 28.40
N ASN A 204 -3.67 29.70 28.36
CA ASN A 204 -4.61 28.59 28.42
C ASN A 204 -5.74 28.71 27.37
N THR A 205 -5.36 29.05 26.14
CA THR A 205 -6.28 29.23 25.02
C THR A 205 -5.97 28.28 23.87
N THR A 206 -7.00 27.88 23.12
CA THR A 206 -6.85 27.14 21.86
C THR A 206 -7.34 28.01 20.72
N THR A 207 -6.45 28.35 19.81
CA THR A 207 -6.76 29.10 18.59
C THR A 207 -6.91 28.13 17.43
N LYS A 208 -8.02 28.23 16.69
CA LYS A 208 -8.23 27.42 15.49
C LYS A 208 -7.60 28.09 14.28
N VAL A 209 -6.86 27.32 13.50
CA VAL A 209 -6.39 27.68 12.16
C VAL A 209 -7.44 27.16 11.17
N LEU A 210 -8.09 28.06 10.44
CA LEU A 210 -9.22 27.76 9.57
C LEU A 210 -8.90 28.16 8.12
N SER A 211 -9.46 27.43 7.16
CA SER A 211 -9.41 27.88 5.77
C SER A 211 -10.23 29.16 5.58
N MET A 212 -9.80 30.01 4.66
CA MET A 212 -10.49 31.22 4.26
C MET A 212 -11.48 30.88 3.16
N SER A 213 -12.67 31.47 3.16
CA SER A 213 -13.65 31.31 2.06
C SER A 213 -13.30 32.20 0.86
N THR A 214 -12.82 33.42 1.12
CA THR A 214 -12.41 34.41 0.10
C THR A 214 -10.90 34.57 0.09
N LEU A 215 -10.30 34.62 -1.11
CA LEU A 215 -8.87 34.85 -1.32
C LEU A 215 -8.67 36.00 -2.32
N LEU A 216 -7.50 36.63 -2.27
CA LEU A 216 -7.14 37.69 -3.21
C LEU A 216 -7.01 37.16 -4.65
N GLY A 217 -6.38 35.99 -4.82
CA GLY A 217 -6.24 35.31 -6.10
C GLY A 217 -7.21 34.14 -6.28
N GLN A 218 -7.23 33.56 -7.47
CA GLN A 218 -7.99 32.35 -7.75
C GLN A 218 -7.40 31.13 -7.02
N ARG A 219 -8.23 30.17 -6.63
CA ARG A 219 -7.75 28.90 -6.05
C ARG A 219 -7.11 28.04 -7.13
N TYR A 220 -6.11 27.25 -6.73
CA TYR A 220 -5.59 26.18 -7.55
C TYR A 220 -6.63 25.06 -7.61
N ASP A 221 -6.85 24.51 -8.80
CA ASP A 221 -7.83 23.44 -8.99
C ASP A 221 -7.48 22.25 -8.09
N ILE A 222 -8.45 21.79 -7.31
CA ILE A 222 -8.29 20.70 -6.33
C ILE A 222 -8.01 19.35 -7.00
N ASN A 223 -8.35 19.21 -8.29
CA ASN A 223 -8.09 18.02 -9.07
C ASN A 223 -6.66 17.99 -9.63
N LYS A 224 -5.97 19.14 -9.68
CA LYS A 224 -4.59 19.20 -10.14
C LYS A 224 -3.66 18.62 -9.08
N PRO A 225 -2.72 17.72 -9.46
CA PRO A 225 -1.77 17.14 -8.53
C PRO A 225 -0.97 18.22 -7.79
N LEU A 226 -0.85 18.06 -6.48
CA LEU A 226 0.06 18.82 -5.62
C LEU A 226 1.03 17.85 -4.96
N ILE A 227 2.32 18.07 -5.19
CA ILE A 227 3.39 17.33 -4.53
C ILE A 227 4.19 18.32 -3.70
N ILE A 228 4.44 18.01 -2.43
CA ILE A 228 5.29 18.82 -1.55
C ILE A 228 6.63 18.12 -1.38
N LEU A 229 7.72 18.85 -1.61
CA LEU A 229 9.06 18.33 -1.39
C LEU A 229 9.54 18.66 0.02
N THR A 230 10.06 17.67 0.74
CA THR A 230 10.58 17.84 2.09
C THR A 230 12.01 17.34 2.23
N SER A 231 12.75 17.91 3.18
CA SER A 231 14.07 17.43 3.60
C SER A 231 14.18 17.41 5.12
N LYS A 232 15.27 16.85 5.64
CA LYS A 232 15.62 16.99 7.08
C LYS A 232 15.80 18.43 7.56
N ASN A 233 15.92 19.41 6.66
CA ASN A 233 16.01 20.84 6.98
C ASN A 233 14.64 21.53 6.98
N THR A 234 13.60 20.90 6.42
CA THR A 234 12.23 21.41 6.50
C THR A 234 11.82 21.45 7.96
N LYS A 235 11.55 22.65 8.50
CA LYS A 235 11.35 22.85 9.94
C LYS A 235 10.31 23.93 10.25
N GLY A 236 9.55 23.73 11.33
CA GLY A 236 8.59 24.70 11.85
C GLY A 236 7.30 24.71 11.04
N ILE A 237 6.79 25.91 10.72
CA ILE A 237 5.48 26.07 10.06
C ILE A 237 5.39 25.38 8.69
N ALA A 238 6.52 25.19 8.00
CA ALA A 238 6.56 24.40 6.77
C ALA A 238 6.18 22.92 6.99
N GLU A 239 6.54 22.36 8.15
CA GLU A 239 6.12 21.01 8.56
C GLU A 239 4.62 20.96 8.79
N ASP A 240 4.03 22.00 9.41
CA ASP A 240 2.59 22.09 9.62
C ASP A 240 1.80 22.13 8.30
N VAL A 241 2.26 22.93 7.33
CA VAL A 241 1.68 22.97 5.97
C VAL A 241 1.73 21.58 5.31
N ALA A 242 2.88 20.93 5.33
CA ALA A 242 3.05 19.59 4.76
C ALA A 242 2.15 18.56 5.47
N TYR A 243 2.15 18.56 6.80
CA TYR A 243 1.36 17.65 7.62
C TYR A 243 -0.14 17.82 7.39
N CYS A 244 -0.64 19.06 7.40
CA CYS A 244 -2.05 19.35 7.20
C CYS A 244 -2.50 18.96 5.78
N LEU A 245 -1.75 19.31 4.73
CA LEU A 245 -2.11 18.96 3.35
C LEU A 245 -1.99 17.45 3.07
N GLN A 246 -1.06 16.75 3.72
CA GLN A 246 -0.97 15.29 3.68
C GLN A 246 -2.20 14.63 4.33
N ASN A 247 -2.58 15.08 5.52
CA ASN A 247 -3.72 14.52 6.27
C ASN A 247 -5.07 14.85 5.62
N LEU A 248 -5.16 15.99 4.93
CA LEU A 248 -6.31 16.35 4.07
C LEU A 248 -6.36 15.55 2.76
N LYS A 249 -5.38 14.67 2.50
CA LYS A 249 -5.23 13.94 1.22
C LYS A 249 -5.15 14.86 0.00
N ARG A 250 -4.70 16.11 0.22
CA ARG A 250 -4.57 17.12 -0.84
C ARG A 250 -3.20 17.08 -1.51
N ALA A 251 -2.15 16.79 -0.76
CA ALA A 251 -0.79 16.73 -1.27
C ALA A 251 -0.18 15.33 -1.04
N THR A 252 0.70 14.93 -1.96
CA THR A 252 1.64 13.83 -1.75
C THR A 252 2.98 14.42 -1.29
N ILE A 253 3.53 13.93 -0.18
CA ILE A 253 4.80 14.37 0.37
C ILE A 253 5.93 13.48 -0.16
N VAL A 254 6.95 14.07 -0.76
CA VAL A 254 8.06 13.35 -1.40
C VAL A 254 9.39 13.91 -0.91
N GLY A 255 10.28 13.05 -0.43
CA GLY A 255 11.61 13.46 0.04
C GLY A 255 11.99 12.79 1.34
N GLU A 256 12.65 13.52 2.23
CA GLU A 256 13.06 13.01 3.54
C GLU A 256 12.03 13.38 4.61
N LYS A 257 12.08 12.64 5.71
CA LYS A 257 11.41 13.00 6.96
C LYS A 257 11.88 14.37 7.46
N THR A 258 10.95 15.23 7.86
CA THR A 258 11.25 16.61 8.30
C THR A 258 11.91 16.66 9.68
N ALA A 259 12.37 17.85 10.08
CA ALA A 259 13.24 18.03 11.25
C ALA A 259 12.58 17.73 12.61
N GLY A 260 11.26 17.88 12.74
CA GLY A 260 10.55 17.78 14.01
C GLY A 260 10.70 19.04 14.87
N GLY A 261 10.27 20.18 14.34
CA GLY A 261 10.31 21.47 15.04
C GLY A 261 9.29 21.63 16.17
N SER A 262 8.93 22.88 16.44
CA SER A 262 7.92 23.24 17.43
C SER A 262 7.19 24.49 17.00
N VAL A 263 5.92 24.63 17.37
CA VAL A 263 5.15 25.84 17.08
C VAL A 263 5.74 27.03 17.82
N LYS A 264 6.02 26.85 19.12
CA LYS A 264 6.57 27.92 19.96
C LYS A 264 7.37 27.34 21.12
N VAL A 265 8.57 27.87 21.33
CA VAL A 265 9.43 27.62 22.50
C VAL A 265 9.83 28.95 23.08
N ASP A 266 9.44 29.22 24.31
CA ASP A 266 9.81 30.45 25.03
C ASP A 266 11.00 30.17 25.95
N LYS A 267 11.95 31.10 26.00
CA LYS A 267 13.06 31.10 26.97
C LYS A 267 12.71 32.04 28.11
N ILE A 268 12.45 31.48 29.30
CA ILE A 268 11.94 32.19 30.47
C ILE A 268 13.04 32.29 31.53
N LYS A 269 13.33 33.51 32.00
CA LYS A 269 14.31 33.75 33.06
C LYS A 269 13.78 33.26 34.42
N VAL A 270 14.64 32.62 35.21
CA VAL A 270 14.29 32.10 36.54
C VAL A 270 14.55 33.18 37.59
N ALA A 271 13.48 33.89 37.99
CA ALA A 271 13.54 34.99 38.96
C ALA A 271 14.67 35.99 38.64
N ASP A 272 15.42 36.44 39.65
CA ASP A 272 16.57 37.34 39.49
C ASP A 272 17.90 36.59 39.26
N SER A 273 17.85 35.28 38.96
CA SER A 273 19.05 34.47 38.70
C SER A 273 19.50 34.54 37.24
N ASP A 274 20.68 34.02 36.96
CA ASP A 274 21.20 33.89 35.60
C ASP A 274 20.78 32.58 34.91
N PHE A 275 19.83 31.84 35.50
CA PHE A 275 19.26 30.65 34.87
C PHE A 275 18.04 30.98 34.00
N TYR A 276 17.87 30.20 32.94
CA TYR A 276 16.74 30.24 32.03
C TYR A 276 16.18 28.85 31.80
N ILE A 277 14.89 28.77 31.46
CA ILE A 277 14.25 27.54 31.00
C ILE A 277 13.68 27.77 29.62
N SER A 278 14.11 26.94 28.67
CA SER A 278 13.46 26.81 27.37
C SER A 278 12.28 25.86 27.52
N VAL A 279 11.07 26.36 27.30
CA VAL A 279 9.82 25.61 27.48
C VAL A 279 9.02 25.67 26.18
N PRO A 280 8.57 24.54 25.61
CA PRO A 280 7.56 24.57 24.55
C PRO A 280 6.24 25.02 25.18
N THR A 281 5.79 26.23 24.83
CA THR A 281 4.63 26.88 25.45
C THR A 281 3.36 26.77 24.64
N ALA A 282 3.49 26.50 23.34
CA ALA A 282 2.36 26.16 22.49
C ALA A 282 2.62 24.86 21.72
N LYS A 283 1.54 24.16 21.37
CA LYS A 283 1.56 22.96 20.53
C LYS A 283 0.45 22.98 19.49
N SER A 284 0.74 22.34 18.35
CA SER A 284 -0.22 21.98 17.32
C SER A 284 -1.01 20.74 17.74
N VAL A 285 -2.28 20.68 17.35
CA VAL A 285 -3.17 19.54 17.55
C VAL A 285 -4.02 19.38 16.29
N ASN A 286 -3.56 18.54 15.37
CA ASN A 286 -4.24 18.36 14.11
C ASN A 286 -5.63 17.73 14.33
N PRO A 287 -6.70 18.28 13.73
CA PRO A 287 -8.06 17.84 13.99
C PRO A 287 -8.40 16.46 13.41
N ILE A 288 -7.62 15.98 12.43
CA ILE A 288 -7.80 14.67 11.79
C ILE A 288 -7.08 13.60 12.59
N THR A 289 -5.78 13.77 12.82
CA THR A 289 -4.94 12.75 13.48
C THR A 289 -5.00 12.80 15.00
N ARG A 290 -5.48 13.93 15.56
CA ARG A 290 -5.40 14.24 17.00
C ARG A 290 -3.98 14.22 17.56
N SER A 291 -3.00 14.39 16.67
CA SER A 291 -1.57 14.39 16.97
C SER A 291 -0.90 15.65 16.40
N SER A 292 0.43 15.73 16.50
CA SER A 292 1.24 16.85 16.02
C SER A 292 2.38 16.35 15.12
N TRP A 293 2.87 17.23 14.26
CA TRP A 293 4.12 17.07 13.50
C TRP A 293 5.35 17.37 14.36
N GLU A 294 5.18 18.07 15.48
CA GLU A 294 6.28 18.56 16.32
C GLU A 294 7.12 17.42 16.90
N VAL A 295 8.42 17.69 17.13
CA VAL A 295 9.44 16.75 17.65
C VAL A 295 9.73 15.58 16.72
N THR A 296 8.72 14.91 16.19
CA THR A 296 8.90 13.73 15.34
C THR A 296 9.13 14.10 13.89
N GLY A 297 8.58 15.21 13.39
CA GLY A 297 8.55 15.57 11.99
C GLY A 297 7.46 14.83 11.21
N VAL A 298 7.29 15.21 9.95
CA VAL A 298 6.37 14.65 8.96
C VAL A 298 7.10 13.55 8.20
N THR A 299 6.54 12.35 8.21
CA THR A 299 7.00 11.24 7.38
C THR A 299 6.46 11.40 5.95
N PRO A 300 7.31 11.37 4.92
CA PRO A 300 6.87 11.51 3.53
C PRO A 300 6.04 10.30 3.08
N ASP A 301 5.14 10.50 2.11
CA ASP A 301 4.42 9.39 1.46
C ASP A 301 5.35 8.58 0.55
N VAL A 302 6.36 9.24 -0.03
CA VAL A 302 7.42 8.63 -0.84
C VAL A 302 8.77 9.06 -0.30
N GLU A 303 9.44 8.16 0.42
CA GLU A 303 10.73 8.41 1.02
C GLU A 303 11.86 8.25 -0.02
N VAL A 304 12.59 9.35 -0.25
CA VAL A 304 13.79 9.41 -1.10
C VAL A 304 14.75 10.47 -0.54
N ASN A 305 16.03 10.42 -0.94
CA ASN A 305 16.95 11.50 -0.57
C ASN A 305 16.44 12.84 -1.09
N ALA A 306 16.68 13.93 -0.34
CA ALA A 306 16.15 15.25 -0.69
C ALA A 306 16.60 15.72 -2.08
N GLU A 307 17.77 15.29 -2.55
CA GLU A 307 18.30 15.58 -3.89
C GLU A 307 17.49 14.91 -5.02
N ASP A 308 16.94 13.71 -4.77
CA ASP A 308 16.14 12.94 -5.73
C ASP A 308 14.64 13.27 -5.70
N ALA A 309 14.19 14.04 -4.69
CA ALA A 309 12.79 14.34 -4.45
C ALA A 309 12.11 15.02 -5.65
N LEU A 310 12.77 16.00 -6.28
CA LEU A 310 12.22 16.70 -7.45
C LEU A 310 12.06 15.76 -8.66
N ALA A 311 13.09 14.97 -8.97
CA ALA A 311 13.03 14.02 -10.07
C ALA A 311 11.95 12.96 -9.85
N THR A 312 11.80 12.50 -8.61
CA THR A 312 10.75 11.55 -8.21
C THR A 312 9.35 12.18 -8.33
N ALA A 313 9.16 13.42 -7.89
CA ALA A 313 7.90 14.15 -8.03
C ALA A 313 7.49 14.32 -9.49
N ILE A 314 8.44 14.65 -10.39
CA ILE A 314 8.18 14.75 -11.83
C ILE A 314 7.72 13.41 -12.40
N LYS A 315 8.37 12.29 -12.03
CA LYS A 315 7.96 10.94 -12.45
C LYS A 315 6.52 10.62 -11.99
N ILE A 316 6.17 10.96 -10.75
CA ILE A 316 4.82 10.75 -10.21
C ILE A 316 3.80 11.55 -11.01
N VAL A 317 4.04 12.84 -11.26
CA VAL A 317 3.12 13.69 -12.03
C VAL A 317 2.93 13.15 -13.45
N ASN A 318 4.02 12.78 -14.13
CA ASN A 318 3.97 12.24 -15.49
C ASN A 318 3.23 10.90 -15.57
N LEU A 319 3.35 10.05 -14.54
CA LEU A 319 2.54 8.83 -14.43
C LEU A 319 1.06 9.17 -14.24
N ARG A 320 0.72 10.05 -13.29
CA ARG A 320 -0.66 10.44 -13.00
C ARG A 320 -1.37 11.05 -14.22
N ALA A 321 -0.65 11.76 -15.08
CA ALA A 321 -1.19 12.26 -16.34
C ALA A 321 -1.63 11.14 -17.32
N GLN A 322 -1.01 9.96 -17.24
CA GLN A 322 -1.34 8.81 -18.09
C GLN A 322 -2.42 7.90 -17.49
N VAL A 323 -2.62 7.96 -16.17
CA VAL A 323 -3.56 7.09 -15.44
C VAL A 323 -4.98 7.11 -16.03
N PRO A 324 -5.61 8.27 -16.36
CA PRO A 324 -6.95 8.26 -16.95
C PRO A 324 -7.04 7.41 -18.22
N ALA A 325 -6.09 7.57 -19.15
CA ALA A 325 -6.05 6.79 -20.38
C ALA A 325 -5.80 5.29 -20.13
N ILE A 326 -4.97 4.94 -19.14
CA ILE A 326 -4.75 3.54 -18.74
C ILE A 326 -6.03 2.92 -18.20
N ILE A 327 -6.73 3.62 -17.32
CA ILE A 327 -7.96 3.09 -16.70
C ILE A 327 -9.10 3.01 -17.72
N GLU A 328 -9.26 3.99 -18.60
CA GLU A 328 -10.24 3.96 -19.68
C GLU A 328 -9.93 2.87 -20.72
N GLY A 329 -8.66 2.72 -21.11
CA GLY A 329 -8.21 1.64 -21.99
C GLY A 329 -8.44 0.26 -21.37
N SER A 330 -8.19 0.12 -20.07
CA SER A 330 -8.46 -1.11 -19.32
C SER A 330 -9.95 -1.43 -19.30
N ALA A 331 -10.80 -0.44 -18.98
CA ALA A 331 -12.25 -0.60 -18.99
C ALA A 331 -12.78 -1.01 -20.37
N THR A 332 -12.23 -0.43 -21.44
CA THR A 332 -12.63 -0.77 -22.82
C THR A 332 -12.24 -2.21 -23.16
N LEU A 333 -10.99 -2.61 -22.89
CA LEU A 333 -10.55 -3.99 -23.11
C LEU A 333 -11.42 -5.00 -22.36
N ILE A 334 -11.85 -4.68 -21.14
CA ILE A 334 -12.70 -5.56 -20.34
C ILE A 334 -14.10 -5.66 -20.94
N ALA A 335 -14.75 -4.54 -21.27
CA ALA A 335 -16.08 -4.54 -21.87
C ALA A 335 -16.12 -5.32 -23.20
N ASP A 336 -15.06 -5.20 -24.00
CA ASP A 336 -14.99 -5.80 -25.32
C ASP A 336 -14.61 -7.29 -25.28
N ASN A 337 -13.81 -7.72 -24.31
CA ASN A 337 -13.16 -9.04 -24.35
C ASN A 337 -13.51 -9.96 -23.17
N TYR A 338 -14.06 -9.46 -22.06
CA TYR A 338 -14.36 -10.32 -20.91
C TYR A 338 -15.48 -11.31 -21.22
N ALA A 339 -15.27 -12.58 -20.86
CA ALA A 339 -16.11 -13.70 -21.25
C ALA A 339 -17.61 -13.45 -21.03
N PHE A 340 -17.98 -12.86 -19.89
CA PHE A 340 -19.37 -12.53 -19.54
C PHE A 340 -19.67 -11.06 -19.83
N GLU A 341 -20.34 -10.78 -20.95
CA GLU A 341 -20.64 -9.43 -21.45
C GLU A 341 -21.20 -8.47 -20.39
N ASP A 342 -22.27 -8.86 -19.70
CA ASP A 342 -22.94 -8.01 -18.71
C ASP A 342 -22.02 -7.66 -17.53
N ILE A 343 -21.21 -8.63 -17.08
CA ILE A 343 -20.23 -8.43 -16.01
C ILE A 343 -19.09 -7.53 -16.50
N GLY A 344 -18.59 -7.77 -17.71
CA GLY A 344 -17.53 -6.94 -18.31
C GLY A 344 -17.96 -5.48 -18.45
N ALA A 345 -19.19 -5.24 -18.89
CA ALA A 345 -19.77 -3.90 -18.98
C ALA A 345 -19.91 -3.22 -17.60
N ASP A 346 -20.44 -3.92 -16.60
CA ASP A 346 -20.57 -3.41 -15.24
C ASP A 346 -19.20 -3.09 -14.59
N VAL A 347 -18.20 -3.97 -14.76
CA VAL A 347 -16.83 -3.73 -14.30
C VAL A 347 -16.24 -2.49 -14.98
N ALA A 348 -16.41 -2.35 -16.29
CA ALA A 348 -15.91 -1.21 -17.04
C ALA A 348 -16.53 0.11 -16.58
N GLU A 349 -17.84 0.14 -16.35
CA GLU A 349 -18.54 1.32 -15.83
C GLU A 349 -18.05 1.69 -14.41
N LYS A 350 -18.02 0.71 -13.50
CA LYS A 350 -17.56 0.94 -12.12
C LYS A 350 -16.10 1.36 -12.06
N LEU A 351 -15.23 0.80 -12.90
CA LEU A 351 -13.83 1.18 -12.97
C LEU A 351 -13.66 2.64 -13.43
N LYS A 352 -14.43 3.09 -14.42
CA LYS A 352 -14.50 4.51 -14.81
C LYS A 352 -15.05 5.39 -13.68
N GLY A 353 -16.01 4.89 -12.90
CA GLY A 353 -16.51 5.55 -11.70
C GLY A 353 -15.42 5.76 -10.63
N LEU A 354 -14.58 4.75 -10.37
CA LEU A 354 -13.43 4.87 -9.45
C LEU A 354 -12.45 5.94 -9.92
N LEU A 355 -12.15 5.99 -11.22
CA LEU A 355 -11.33 7.05 -11.81
C LEU A 355 -11.94 8.44 -11.59
N ALA A 356 -13.23 8.60 -11.91
CA ALA A 356 -13.94 9.88 -11.78
C ALA A 356 -14.01 10.38 -10.32
N ASN A 357 -14.09 9.47 -9.37
CA ASN A 357 -14.08 9.78 -7.93
C ASN A 357 -12.67 10.06 -7.38
N GLY A 358 -11.64 10.01 -8.22
CA GLY A 358 -10.27 10.33 -7.83
C GLY A 358 -9.54 9.21 -7.08
N GLU A 359 -10.05 7.97 -7.09
CA GLU A 359 -9.44 6.85 -6.36
C GLU A 359 -8.02 6.52 -6.84
N TYR A 360 -7.68 6.88 -8.08
CA TYR A 360 -6.36 6.69 -8.66
C TYR A 360 -5.45 7.94 -8.57
N SER A 361 -5.92 9.04 -7.97
CA SER A 361 -5.19 10.31 -7.90
C SER A 361 -3.93 10.26 -7.01
N THR A 362 -3.85 9.28 -6.11
CA THR A 362 -2.77 9.11 -5.13
C THR A 362 -1.67 8.15 -5.59
N VAL A 363 -1.82 7.47 -6.73
CA VAL A 363 -0.83 6.54 -7.27
C VAL A 363 0.53 7.22 -7.43
N VAL A 364 1.61 6.56 -7.00
CA VAL A 364 2.98 7.10 -7.01
C VAL A 364 3.95 6.31 -7.88
N SER A 365 3.55 5.12 -8.34
CA SER A 365 4.40 4.25 -9.15
C SER A 365 3.58 3.35 -10.06
N LYS A 366 4.20 2.84 -11.13
CA LYS A 366 3.61 1.82 -12.01
C LYS A 366 3.14 0.59 -11.22
N GLU A 367 3.99 0.10 -10.32
CA GLU A 367 3.69 -1.06 -9.49
C GLU A 367 2.46 -0.81 -8.59
N SER A 368 2.38 0.35 -7.93
CA SER A 368 1.20 0.69 -7.11
C SER A 368 -0.08 0.84 -7.94
N LEU A 369 0.02 1.30 -9.20
CA LEU A 369 -1.09 1.31 -10.16
C LEU A 369 -1.54 -0.11 -10.50
N GLU A 370 -0.61 -1.00 -10.83
CA GLU A 370 -0.90 -2.39 -11.22
C GLU A 370 -1.54 -3.17 -10.06
N VAL A 371 -1.01 -3.01 -8.84
CA VAL A 371 -1.56 -3.63 -7.64
C VAL A 371 -2.97 -3.12 -7.36
N LYS A 372 -3.19 -1.80 -7.41
CA LYS A 372 -4.51 -1.22 -7.19
C LYS A 372 -5.51 -1.65 -8.26
N LEU A 373 -5.14 -1.54 -9.54
CA LEU A 373 -5.99 -1.94 -10.66
C LEU A 373 -6.35 -3.43 -10.56
N SER A 374 -5.38 -4.31 -10.29
CA SER A 374 -5.65 -5.73 -10.04
C SER A 374 -6.64 -5.98 -8.90
N ALA A 375 -6.49 -5.26 -7.78
CA ALA A 375 -7.38 -5.40 -6.63
C ALA A 375 -8.80 -4.92 -6.94
N ASP A 376 -8.93 -3.80 -7.66
CA ASP A 376 -10.22 -3.25 -8.07
C ASP A 376 -10.89 -4.19 -9.08
N LEU A 377 -10.18 -4.67 -10.11
CA LEU A 377 -10.71 -5.61 -11.10
C LEU A 377 -11.24 -6.89 -10.46
N LYS A 378 -10.48 -7.48 -9.54
CA LYS A 378 -10.91 -8.66 -8.77
C LYS A 378 -12.14 -8.37 -7.91
N THR A 379 -12.17 -7.22 -7.23
CA THR A 379 -13.31 -6.83 -6.38
C THR A 379 -14.58 -6.61 -7.20
N LEU A 380 -14.46 -5.96 -8.36
CA LEU A 380 -15.59 -5.60 -9.22
C LEU A 380 -16.16 -6.82 -9.96
N SER A 381 -15.30 -7.73 -10.44
CA SER A 381 -15.72 -8.91 -11.20
C SER A 381 -16.02 -10.15 -10.35
N GLY A 382 -15.41 -10.27 -9.17
CA GLY A 382 -15.35 -11.52 -8.41
C GLY A 382 -14.38 -12.57 -9.01
N ASP A 383 -13.76 -12.27 -10.15
CA ASP A 383 -12.92 -13.19 -10.91
C ASP A 383 -11.43 -13.00 -10.56
N LYS A 384 -10.78 -14.06 -10.12
CA LYS A 384 -9.35 -14.05 -9.73
C LYS A 384 -8.41 -14.04 -10.94
N SER A 385 -8.91 -14.39 -12.11
CA SER A 385 -8.16 -14.42 -13.37
C SER A 385 -8.16 -13.08 -14.09
N LEU A 386 -9.13 -12.19 -13.79
CA LEU A 386 -9.17 -10.82 -14.31
C LEU A 386 -8.29 -9.89 -13.46
N LYS A 387 -7.10 -9.57 -13.96
CA LYS A 387 -6.08 -8.81 -13.21
C LYS A 387 -5.03 -8.21 -14.14
N THR A 388 -4.16 -7.35 -13.60
CA THR A 388 -2.94 -6.96 -14.30
C THR A 388 -1.94 -8.13 -14.35
N THR A 389 -1.10 -8.14 -15.38
CA THR A 389 -0.10 -9.18 -15.60
C THR A 389 1.13 -8.61 -16.31
N SER A 390 2.15 -9.44 -16.49
CA SER A 390 3.34 -9.13 -17.27
C SER A 390 3.31 -9.82 -18.62
N ASN A 391 3.81 -9.16 -19.66
CA ASN A 391 4.02 -9.78 -20.97
C ASN A 391 5.28 -10.66 -20.97
N THR A 392 5.23 -11.77 -20.26
CA THR A 392 6.34 -12.72 -20.16
C THR A 392 6.18 -13.74 -21.29
N PRO A 393 7.16 -13.88 -22.21
CA PRO A 393 7.09 -14.93 -23.22
C PRO A 393 6.98 -16.31 -22.57
N ALA A 394 6.22 -17.21 -23.19
CA ALA A 394 6.26 -18.61 -22.80
C ALA A 394 7.69 -19.12 -22.89
N LEU A 395 8.11 -19.90 -21.89
CA LEU A 395 9.40 -20.59 -21.94
C LEU A 395 9.41 -21.52 -23.17
N PRO A 396 10.56 -21.67 -23.85
CA PRO A 396 10.67 -22.64 -24.93
C PRO A 396 10.33 -24.04 -24.40
N PRO A 397 9.67 -24.88 -25.21
CA PRO A 397 9.35 -26.25 -24.81
C PRO A 397 10.65 -26.99 -24.48
N MET A 398 10.62 -27.71 -23.35
CA MET A 398 11.73 -28.55 -22.91
C MET A 398 11.72 -29.85 -23.71
N ASP A 399 12.84 -30.18 -24.36
CA ASP A 399 13.01 -31.43 -25.11
C ASP A 399 13.58 -32.51 -24.18
N TYR A 400 12.71 -33.41 -23.70
CA TYR A 400 13.10 -34.49 -22.79
C TYR A 400 13.41 -35.78 -23.56
N SER A 401 14.35 -36.59 -23.05
CA SER A 401 14.54 -37.93 -23.61
C SER A 401 13.31 -38.83 -23.34
N PRO A 402 13.07 -39.88 -24.14
CA PRO A 402 11.99 -40.84 -23.88
C PRO A 402 12.01 -41.42 -22.46
N GLU A 403 13.19 -41.71 -21.91
CA GLU A 403 13.36 -42.22 -20.54
C GLU A 403 12.94 -41.20 -19.50
N MET A 404 13.27 -39.93 -19.71
CA MET A 404 12.84 -38.84 -18.81
C MET A 404 11.33 -38.67 -18.86
N TYR A 405 10.71 -38.75 -20.05
CA TYR A 405 9.24 -38.72 -20.17
C TYR A 405 8.59 -39.88 -19.41
N ILE A 406 9.15 -41.09 -19.49
CA ILE A 406 8.65 -42.25 -18.75
C ILE A 406 8.66 -41.97 -17.24
N GLU A 407 9.76 -41.46 -16.70
CA GLU A 407 9.87 -41.16 -15.27
C GLU A 407 8.92 -40.02 -14.85
N LEU A 408 8.81 -38.95 -15.64
CA LEU A 408 7.84 -37.87 -15.40
C LEU A 408 6.40 -38.39 -15.41
N ILE A 409 6.04 -39.26 -16.37
CA ILE A 409 4.71 -39.87 -16.45
C ILE A 409 4.44 -40.74 -15.22
N LYS A 410 5.39 -41.57 -14.78
CA LYS A 410 5.22 -42.43 -13.59
C LYS A 410 5.01 -41.63 -12.31
N VAL A 411 5.60 -40.44 -12.19
CA VAL A 411 5.42 -39.55 -11.04
C VAL A 411 4.13 -38.73 -11.16
N SER A 412 3.75 -38.35 -12.38
CA SER A 412 2.57 -37.50 -12.63
C SER A 412 1.25 -38.27 -12.61
N PHE A 413 1.27 -39.56 -12.95
CA PHE A 413 0.11 -40.42 -12.97
C PHE A 413 0.25 -41.52 -11.94
N HIS A 414 -0.79 -41.69 -11.11
CA HIS A 414 -0.89 -42.82 -10.20
C HIS A 414 -2.05 -43.72 -10.64
N THR A 415 -1.78 -45.01 -10.76
CA THR A 415 -2.76 -46.02 -11.16
C THR A 415 -2.79 -47.17 -10.17
N ASP A 416 -3.99 -47.67 -9.85
CA ASP A 416 -4.18 -48.86 -9.02
C ASP A 416 -5.40 -49.67 -9.51
N ILE A 417 -5.52 -50.92 -9.07
CA ILE A 417 -6.71 -51.77 -9.25
C ILE A 417 -7.15 -52.28 -7.87
N PHE A 418 -8.30 -51.80 -7.41
CA PHE A 418 -8.89 -52.23 -6.15
C PHE A 418 -9.70 -53.53 -6.30
N GLU A 419 -10.22 -54.02 -5.17
CA GLU A 419 -11.16 -55.14 -5.13
C GLU A 419 -12.32 -54.96 -6.12
N ASN A 420 -12.88 -56.08 -6.58
CA ASN A 420 -13.91 -56.11 -7.63
C ASN A 420 -13.49 -55.45 -8.96
N ASN A 421 -12.18 -55.45 -9.25
CA ASN A 421 -11.63 -54.95 -10.52
C ASN A 421 -12.03 -53.48 -10.79
N ILE A 422 -11.92 -52.64 -9.75
CA ILE A 422 -12.16 -51.19 -9.85
C ILE A 422 -10.83 -50.52 -10.15
N GLY A 423 -10.72 -49.88 -11.32
CA GLY A 423 -9.55 -49.09 -11.69
C GLY A 423 -9.51 -47.75 -10.98
N TYR A 424 -8.31 -47.30 -10.65
CA TYR A 424 -8.05 -45.99 -10.08
C TYR A 424 -7.01 -45.26 -10.93
N LEU A 425 -7.31 -44.01 -11.30
CA LEU A 425 -6.44 -43.14 -12.07
C LEU A 425 -6.41 -41.74 -11.42
N ARG A 426 -5.24 -41.31 -10.96
CA ARG A 426 -5.00 -39.95 -10.45
C ARG A 426 -3.96 -39.25 -11.31
N PHE A 427 -4.19 -37.97 -11.58
CA PHE A 427 -3.20 -37.04 -12.12
C PHE A 427 -3.57 -35.62 -11.71
N ASP A 428 -2.55 -34.75 -11.58
CA ASP A 428 -2.72 -33.46 -10.91
C ASP A 428 -2.63 -32.24 -11.85
N MET A 429 -2.39 -32.44 -13.16
CA MET A 429 -2.47 -31.38 -14.18
C MET A 429 -2.84 -31.93 -15.57
N PHE A 430 -3.51 -31.10 -16.38
CA PHE A 430 -3.70 -31.29 -17.81
C PHE A 430 -2.50 -30.72 -18.57
N GLY A 431 -2.05 -31.45 -19.61
CA GLY A 431 -1.01 -30.98 -20.53
C GLY A 431 -1.59 -30.39 -21.80
N ASP A 432 -0.78 -29.65 -22.57
CA ASP A 432 -1.18 -29.21 -23.90
C ASP A 432 -1.34 -30.41 -24.85
N PHE A 433 -2.31 -30.33 -25.76
CA PHE A 433 -2.62 -31.43 -26.68
C PHE A 433 -1.44 -31.83 -27.56
N GLU A 434 -0.68 -30.91 -28.14
CA GLU A 434 0.42 -31.28 -29.04
C GLU A 434 1.59 -31.91 -28.27
N GLU A 435 1.83 -31.45 -27.04
CA GLU A 435 2.80 -32.07 -26.13
C GLU A 435 2.37 -33.48 -25.71
N VAL A 436 1.11 -33.63 -25.27
CA VAL A 436 0.53 -34.91 -24.85
C VAL A 436 0.51 -35.91 -26.01
N LYS A 437 0.19 -35.45 -27.22
CA LYS A 437 0.14 -36.27 -28.43
C LYS A 437 1.50 -36.86 -28.78
N ALA A 438 2.60 -36.12 -28.59
CA ALA A 438 3.95 -36.61 -28.84
C ALA A 438 4.32 -37.79 -27.91
N ILE A 439 3.81 -37.80 -26.68
CA ILE A 439 4.09 -38.82 -25.66
C ILE A 439 2.91 -39.79 -25.43
N ALA A 440 1.87 -39.71 -26.25
CA ALA A 440 0.62 -40.45 -26.03
C ALA A 440 0.84 -41.96 -25.94
N GLN A 441 1.71 -42.52 -26.78
CA GLN A 441 2.03 -43.95 -26.75
C GLN A 441 2.66 -44.37 -25.43
N ILE A 442 3.55 -43.53 -24.86
CA ILE A 442 4.19 -43.78 -23.57
C ILE A 442 3.15 -43.76 -22.44
N ILE A 443 2.23 -42.78 -22.47
CA ILE A 443 1.11 -42.70 -21.51
C ILE A 443 0.22 -43.94 -21.61
N ILE A 444 -0.08 -44.42 -22.82
CA ILE A 444 -0.88 -45.63 -23.01
C ILE A 444 -0.22 -46.84 -22.35
N GLU A 445 1.07 -47.05 -22.62
CA GLU A 445 1.82 -48.20 -22.12
C GLU A 445 1.99 -48.19 -20.60
N HIS A 446 2.25 -47.01 -20.01
CA HIS A 446 2.63 -46.90 -18.60
C HIS A 446 1.48 -46.55 -17.66
N VAL A 447 0.36 -46.04 -18.19
CA VAL A 447 -0.79 -45.57 -17.40
C VAL A 447 -2.06 -46.26 -17.87
N TRP A 448 -2.49 -46.01 -19.10
CA TRP A 448 -3.85 -46.36 -19.52
C TRP A 448 -4.10 -47.88 -19.60
N ASN A 449 -3.14 -48.65 -20.12
CA ASN A 449 -3.26 -50.10 -20.25
C ASN A 449 -3.42 -50.82 -18.91
N LYS A 450 -3.02 -50.18 -17.80
CA LYS A 450 -3.18 -50.73 -16.44
C LYS A 450 -4.63 -50.69 -15.96
N VAL A 451 -5.44 -49.75 -16.46
CA VAL A 451 -6.79 -49.47 -15.93
C VAL A 451 -7.91 -49.62 -16.96
N VAL A 452 -7.61 -49.63 -18.26
CA VAL A 452 -8.66 -49.66 -19.30
C VAL A 452 -9.55 -50.92 -19.28
N ASN A 453 -9.01 -52.04 -18.81
CA ASN A 453 -9.72 -53.33 -18.77
C ASN A 453 -10.52 -53.57 -17.48
N THR A 454 -10.55 -52.60 -16.56
CA THR A 454 -11.32 -52.71 -15.31
C THR A 454 -12.83 -52.61 -15.55
N ASP A 455 -13.65 -53.06 -14.60
CA ASP A 455 -15.12 -53.09 -14.76
C ASP A 455 -15.78 -51.74 -14.41
N ALA A 456 -15.14 -50.98 -13.51
CA ALA A 456 -15.44 -49.59 -13.21
C ALA A 456 -14.15 -48.79 -12.99
N MET A 457 -14.23 -47.46 -13.04
CA MET A 457 -13.08 -46.58 -12.85
C MET A 457 -13.41 -45.40 -11.91
N ILE A 458 -12.45 -45.08 -11.05
CA ILE A 458 -12.38 -43.85 -10.27
C ILE A 458 -11.28 -42.98 -10.88
N VAL A 459 -11.64 -41.78 -11.34
CA VAL A 459 -10.67 -40.74 -11.75
C VAL A 459 -10.56 -39.73 -10.63
N ASP A 460 -9.40 -39.61 -10.01
CA ASP A 460 -9.16 -38.72 -8.89
C ASP A 460 -8.53 -37.41 -9.35
N LEU A 461 -9.30 -36.32 -9.24
CA LEU A 461 -8.90 -34.95 -9.59
C LEU A 461 -8.86 -34.04 -8.36
N ARG A 462 -8.88 -34.61 -7.14
CA ARG A 462 -8.90 -33.82 -5.90
C ARG A 462 -7.71 -32.89 -5.75
N ASN A 463 -6.57 -33.19 -6.36
CA ASN A 463 -5.39 -32.32 -6.33
C ASN A 463 -5.08 -31.69 -7.70
N ASN A 464 -6.01 -31.76 -8.66
CA ASN A 464 -5.75 -31.34 -10.03
C ASN A 464 -5.99 -29.84 -10.22
N ILE A 465 -4.92 -29.08 -10.45
CA ILE A 465 -4.99 -27.62 -10.56
C ILE A 465 -5.29 -27.12 -11.99
N GLY A 466 -5.63 -28.03 -12.90
CA GLY A 466 -5.95 -27.71 -14.29
C GLY A 466 -4.74 -27.74 -15.21
N GLY A 467 -4.67 -26.77 -16.13
CA GLY A 467 -3.67 -26.73 -17.21
C GLY A 467 -4.30 -26.19 -18.51
N PRO A 468 -3.63 -26.35 -19.66
CA PRO A 468 -4.22 -26.07 -20.95
C PRO A 468 -5.50 -26.88 -21.19
N THR A 469 -6.50 -26.27 -21.82
CA THR A 469 -7.79 -26.91 -22.12
C THR A 469 -7.75 -27.77 -23.40
N THR A 470 -6.67 -27.67 -24.17
CA THR A 470 -6.54 -28.28 -25.51
C THR A 470 -6.64 -29.81 -25.48
N ALA A 471 -6.23 -30.48 -24.41
CA ALA A 471 -6.27 -31.94 -24.30
C ALA A 471 -7.62 -32.52 -23.85
N ILE A 472 -8.59 -31.69 -23.41
CA ILE A 472 -9.84 -32.15 -22.81
C ILE A 472 -10.65 -33.01 -23.76
N ALA A 473 -10.81 -32.59 -25.02
CA ALA A 473 -11.53 -33.36 -26.04
C ALA A 473 -10.92 -34.76 -26.23
N GLY A 474 -9.59 -34.85 -26.28
CA GLY A 474 -8.87 -36.11 -26.39
C GLY A 474 -9.11 -37.03 -25.19
N PHE A 475 -9.02 -36.48 -23.97
CA PHE A 475 -9.23 -37.27 -22.75
C PHE A 475 -10.69 -37.73 -22.59
N CYS A 476 -11.66 -36.84 -22.79
CA CYS A 476 -13.09 -37.18 -22.79
C CYS A 476 -13.41 -38.33 -23.76
N SER A 477 -12.77 -38.34 -24.93
CA SER A 477 -13.03 -39.34 -25.97
C SER A 477 -12.78 -40.78 -25.52
N TYR A 478 -11.87 -41.05 -24.58
CA TYR A 478 -11.66 -42.42 -24.08
C TYR A 478 -12.89 -42.99 -23.39
N PHE A 479 -13.79 -42.14 -22.88
CA PHE A 479 -14.97 -42.56 -22.13
C PHE A 479 -16.24 -42.68 -22.98
N PHE A 480 -16.14 -42.51 -24.29
CA PHE A 480 -17.26 -42.65 -25.23
C PHE A 480 -16.91 -43.60 -26.38
N ASP A 481 -17.94 -44.22 -26.96
CA ASP A 481 -17.78 -45.12 -28.10
C ASP A 481 -17.46 -44.35 -29.39
N ALA A 482 -16.81 -45.01 -30.36
CA ALA A 482 -16.34 -44.37 -31.60
C ALA A 482 -17.41 -44.25 -32.69
N ASP A 483 -18.58 -44.86 -32.50
CA ASP A 483 -19.65 -44.94 -33.49
C ASP A 483 -20.38 -43.60 -33.68
N LYS A 484 -20.29 -42.69 -32.70
CA LYS A 484 -20.92 -41.38 -32.73
C LYS A 484 -19.97 -40.31 -32.20
N GLN A 485 -19.90 -39.21 -32.93
CA GLN A 485 -19.25 -38.00 -32.44
C GLN A 485 -20.19 -37.29 -31.45
N ILE A 486 -19.67 -36.93 -30.29
CA ILE A 486 -20.43 -36.31 -29.20
C ILE A 486 -19.94 -34.89 -29.02
N VAL A 487 -20.88 -33.94 -28.94
CA VAL A 487 -20.59 -32.57 -28.53
C VAL A 487 -20.40 -32.56 -27.02
N LEU A 488 -19.16 -32.28 -26.60
CA LEU A 488 -18.73 -32.24 -25.21
C LEU A 488 -19.15 -30.92 -24.56
N ASP A 489 -18.88 -29.81 -25.23
CA ASP A 489 -19.31 -28.48 -24.80
C ASP A 489 -19.44 -27.52 -25.99
N LYS A 490 -20.00 -26.34 -25.75
CA LYS A 490 -19.95 -25.20 -26.68
C LYS A 490 -19.27 -24.04 -25.98
N LEU A 491 -18.19 -23.56 -26.56
CA LEU A 491 -17.38 -22.48 -26.02
C LEU A 491 -17.71 -21.20 -26.78
N TYR A 492 -18.18 -20.19 -26.07
CA TYR A 492 -18.35 -18.84 -26.63
C TYR A 492 -17.05 -18.06 -26.42
N ASP A 493 -16.49 -17.55 -27.51
CA ASP A 493 -15.32 -16.69 -27.50
C ASP A 493 -15.76 -15.23 -27.69
N ARG A 494 -15.62 -14.43 -26.64
CA ARG A 494 -16.14 -13.06 -26.58
C ARG A 494 -15.55 -12.15 -27.68
N PRO A 495 -14.21 -12.03 -27.83
CA PRO A 495 -13.59 -11.19 -28.86
C PRO A 495 -14.09 -11.46 -30.28
N SER A 496 -14.28 -12.74 -30.65
CA SER A 496 -14.72 -13.11 -32.00
C SER A 496 -16.25 -13.18 -32.16
N GLY A 497 -16.98 -13.27 -31.04
CA GLY A 497 -18.42 -13.52 -31.01
C GLY A 497 -18.80 -14.91 -31.52
N THR A 498 -17.84 -15.83 -31.61
CA THR A 498 -18.07 -17.16 -32.20
C THR A 498 -18.35 -18.21 -31.14
N ILE A 499 -19.12 -19.23 -31.53
CA ILE A 499 -19.35 -20.42 -30.71
C ILE A 499 -18.65 -21.60 -31.37
N THR A 500 -17.70 -22.21 -30.66
CA THR A 500 -17.00 -23.41 -31.11
C THR A 500 -17.53 -24.63 -30.34
N ALA A 501 -17.89 -25.69 -31.07
CA ALA A 501 -18.27 -26.95 -30.44
C ALA A 501 -17.03 -27.78 -30.11
N LEU A 502 -16.81 -28.05 -28.83
CA LEU A 502 -15.83 -29.05 -28.38
C LEU A 502 -16.42 -30.44 -28.61
N GLN A 503 -15.70 -31.32 -29.29
CA GLN A 503 -16.24 -32.62 -29.72
C GLN A 503 -15.28 -33.77 -29.43
N THR A 504 -15.82 -34.98 -29.29
CA THR A 504 -14.99 -36.19 -29.22
C THR A 504 -14.18 -36.38 -30.51
N LEU A 505 -12.97 -36.91 -30.34
CA LEU A 505 -12.08 -37.30 -31.43
C LEU A 505 -12.50 -38.68 -31.96
N PRO A 506 -12.48 -38.91 -33.29
CA PRO A 506 -12.85 -40.20 -33.87
C PRO A 506 -11.77 -41.27 -33.64
N LYS A 507 -10.49 -40.88 -33.64
CA LYS A 507 -9.33 -41.77 -33.48
C LYS A 507 -8.54 -41.36 -32.23
N LEU A 508 -8.10 -42.35 -31.47
CA LEU A 508 -7.26 -42.20 -30.29
C LEU A 508 -6.10 -43.19 -30.37
N THR A 509 -5.02 -42.88 -29.64
CA THR A 509 -3.97 -43.86 -29.34
C THR A 509 -4.50 -44.82 -28.29
N GLY A 510 -4.30 -46.13 -28.44
CA GLY A 510 -4.81 -47.13 -27.48
C GLY A 510 -6.33 -47.36 -27.54
N THR A 511 -6.84 -48.09 -26.54
CA THR A 511 -8.24 -48.59 -26.51
C THR A 511 -9.15 -47.63 -25.75
N ARG A 512 -10.39 -47.44 -26.21
CA ARG A 512 -11.40 -46.67 -25.46
C ARG A 512 -11.87 -47.47 -24.24
N TYR A 513 -12.11 -46.78 -23.11
CA TYR A 513 -12.83 -47.35 -21.97
C TYR A 513 -14.30 -47.65 -22.33
N GLY A 514 -14.85 -46.83 -23.22
CA GLY A 514 -16.20 -46.99 -23.77
C GLY A 514 -17.28 -46.37 -22.88
N SER A 515 -18.51 -46.33 -23.40
CA SER A 515 -19.63 -45.63 -22.76
C SER A 515 -20.33 -46.43 -21.64
N LYS A 516 -20.16 -47.75 -21.60
CA LYS A 516 -20.95 -48.66 -20.75
C LYS A 516 -20.40 -48.87 -19.34
N LYS A 517 -19.09 -48.76 -19.17
CA LYS A 517 -18.42 -49.01 -17.88
C LYS A 517 -18.63 -47.83 -16.93
N SER A 518 -18.91 -48.13 -15.68
CA SER A 518 -19.23 -47.13 -14.66
C SER A 518 -18.02 -46.26 -14.32
N LEU A 519 -18.25 -44.95 -14.16
CA LEU A 519 -17.20 -43.95 -13.92
C LEU A 519 -17.59 -43.03 -12.75
N ILE A 520 -16.67 -42.88 -11.81
CA ILE A 520 -16.74 -41.89 -10.74
C ILE A 520 -15.56 -40.93 -10.89
N ILE A 521 -15.79 -39.63 -10.69
CA ILE A 521 -14.76 -38.62 -10.62
C ILE A 521 -14.74 -38.02 -9.20
N LEU A 522 -13.55 -37.89 -8.62
CA LEU A 522 -13.35 -37.27 -7.31
C LEU A 522 -12.89 -35.82 -7.45
N THR A 523 -13.49 -34.92 -6.68
CA THR A 523 -13.19 -33.48 -6.73
C THR A 523 -12.91 -32.90 -5.34
N SER A 524 -12.18 -31.78 -5.30
CA SER A 524 -11.99 -30.96 -4.09
C SER A 524 -12.07 -29.46 -4.44
N GLY A 525 -11.98 -28.59 -3.43
CA GLY A 525 -11.78 -27.16 -3.65
C GLY A 525 -10.49 -26.77 -4.39
N ALA A 526 -9.55 -27.68 -4.58
CA ALA A 526 -8.33 -27.48 -5.38
C ALA A 526 -8.51 -27.87 -6.86
N THR A 527 -9.58 -28.61 -7.21
CA THR A 527 -9.86 -28.95 -8.61
C THR A 527 -10.16 -27.69 -9.40
N ALA A 528 -9.32 -27.32 -10.38
CA ALA A 528 -9.39 -26.02 -11.07
C ALA A 528 -9.23 -26.10 -12.60
N GLY A 529 -9.77 -25.10 -13.31
CA GLY A 529 -9.48 -24.83 -14.74
C GLY A 529 -9.89 -25.98 -15.66
N ALA A 530 -8.96 -26.50 -16.47
CA ALA A 530 -9.23 -27.62 -17.38
C ALA A 530 -9.82 -28.87 -16.69
N ALA A 531 -9.47 -29.11 -15.42
CA ALA A 531 -10.05 -30.20 -14.65
C ALA A 531 -11.54 -29.96 -14.34
N GLU A 532 -11.91 -28.71 -14.10
CA GLU A 532 -13.31 -28.33 -13.90
C GLU A 532 -14.09 -28.52 -15.19
N GLU A 533 -13.60 -28.03 -16.34
CA GLU A 533 -14.27 -28.23 -17.61
C GLU A 533 -14.49 -29.74 -17.92
N PHE A 534 -13.48 -30.60 -17.65
CA PHE A 534 -13.65 -32.05 -17.75
C PHE A 534 -14.77 -32.58 -16.83
N VAL A 535 -14.75 -32.19 -15.55
CA VAL A 535 -15.79 -32.59 -14.58
C VAL A 535 -17.17 -32.11 -15.03
N TYR A 536 -17.27 -30.86 -15.51
CA TYR A 536 -18.50 -30.25 -16.00
C TYR A 536 -19.06 -31.03 -17.17
N ILE A 537 -18.25 -31.32 -18.19
CA ILE A 537 -18.64 -32.11 -19.37
C ILE A 537 -19.15 -33.48 -18.94
N MET A 538 -18.38 -34.20 -18.11
CA MET A 538 -18.71 -35.56 -17.71
C MET A 538 -19.97 -35.63 -16.83
N LYS A 539 -20.20 -34.60 -16.02
CA LYS A 539 -21.42 -34.43 -15.24
C LYS A 539 -22.62 -34.08 -16.12
N LYS A 540 -22.50 -33.06 -16.98
CA LYS A 540 -23.56 -32.57 -17.90
C LYS A 540 -24.07 -33.66 -18.83
N LEU A 541 -23.16 -34.48 -19.36
CA LEU A 541 -23.50 -35.60 -20.23
C LEU A 541 -23.99 -36.85 -19.48
N GLY A 542 -24.03 -36.81 -18.14
CA GLY A 542 -24.41 -37.97 -17.32
C GLY A 542 -23.43 -39.14 -17.42
N ARG A 543 -22.19 -38.90 -17.87
CA ARG A 543 -21.20 -39.94 -18.11
C ARG A 543 -20.51 -40.39 -16.82
N ALA A 544 -20.37 -39.50 -15.85
CA ALA A 544 -19.74 -39.79 -14.57
C ALA A 544 -20.56 -39.30 -13.38
N MET A 545 -20.50 -40.05 -12.28
CA MET A 545 -20.91 -39.56 -10.97
C MET A 545 -19.76 -38.80 -10.33
N ILE A 546 -20.05 -37.68 -9.66
CA ILE A 546 -19.05 -36.77 -9.08
C ILE A 546 -19.17 -36.84 -7.56
N ILE A 547 -18.07 -37.08 -6.86
CA ILE A 547 -18.02 -37.24 -5.41
C ILE A 547 -16.90 -36.39 -4.83
N GLY A 548 -17.16 -35.68 -3.73
CA GLY A 548 -16.15 -34.89 -3.06
C GLY A 548 -16.68 -33.51 -2.71
N GLU A 549 -15.88 -32.47 -2.93
CA GLU A 549 -16.25 -31.08 -2.65
C GLU A 549 -16.57 -30.33 -3.96
N THR A 550 -17.19 -29.16 -3.83
CA THR A 550 -17.33 -28.21 -4.94
C THR A 550 -15.94 -27.79 -5.43
N THR A 551 -15.76 -27.73 -6.75
CA THR A 551 -14.50 -27.32 -7.37
C THR A 551 -14.19 -25.82 -7.19
N ALA A 552 -13.03 -25.36 -7.62
CA ALA A 552 -12.49 -24.04 -7.31
C ALA A 552 -13.25 -22.84 -7.92
N GLY A 553 -14.01 -23.06 -8.99
CA GLY A 553 -14.68 -22.01 -9.76
C GLY A 553 -13.71 -21.14 -10.55
N ALA A 554 -12.64 -21.70 -11.11
CA ALA A 554 -11.73 -20.95 -11.97
C ALA A 554 -12.40 -20.60 -13.30
N SER A 555 -11.79 -19.68 -14.06
CA SER A 555 -12.18 -19.38 -15.43
C SER A 555 -11.42 -20.27 -16.43
N HIS A 556 -11.81 -20.22 -17.70
CA HIS A 556 -10.94 -20.61 -18.80
C HIS A 556 -9.62 -19.82 -18.78
N PRO A 557 -8.52 -20.37 -19.35
CA PRO A 557 -7.24 -19.68 -19.42
C PRO A 557 -7.38 -18.27 -20.02
N PRO A 558 -6.91 -17.21 -19.33
CA PRO A 558 -7.04 -15.84 -19.80
C PRO A 558 -6.06 -15.52 -20.93
N VAL A 559 -6.40 -14.50 -21.71
CA VAL A 559 -5.56 -13.92 -22.75
C VAL A 559 -4.93 -12.62 -22.22
N THR A 560 -3.68 -12.37 -22.60
CA THR A 560 -2.97 -11.13 -22.25
C THR A 560 -3.26 -10.03 -23.25
N PHE A 561 -3.76 -8.90 -22.77
CA PHE A 561 -4.02 -7.69 -23.56
C PHE A 561 -3.12 -6.55 -23.10
N ARG A 562 -2.53 -5.79 -24.04
CA ARG A 562 -1.79 -4.57 -23.74
C ARG A 562 -2.75 -3.39 -23.64
N VAL A 563 -2.59 -2.54 -22.63
CA VAL A 563 -3.42 -1.34 -22.45
C VAL A 563 -2.84 -0.18 -23.27
N GLY A 564 -3.44 0.08 -24.44
CA GLY A 564 -2.97 1.11 -25.36
C GLY A 564 -1.49 0.93 -25.73
N GLU A 565 -0.73 2.03 -25.76
CA GLU A 565 0.72 2.02 -26.00
C GLU A 565 1.56 1.95 -24.72
N THR A 566 0.97 1.54 -23.59
CA THR A 566 1.66 1.49 -22.30
C THR A 566 2.31 0.12 -22.05
N ASP A 567 3.12 0.03 -20.98
CA ASP A 567 3.68 -1.25 -20.51
C ASP A 567 2.80 -1.93 -19.46
N ILE A 568 1.50 -1.60 -19.41
CA ILE A 568 0.51 -2.24 -18.57
C ILE A 568 -0.20 -3.32 -19.39
N PHE A 569 -0.33 -4.52 -18.82
CA PHE A 569 -1.03 -5.64 -19.45
C PHE A 569 -2.12 -6.19 -18.53
N LEU A 570 -3.21 -6.65 -19.12
CA LEU A 570 -4.32 -7.30 -18.45
C LEU A 570 -4.40 -8.76 -18.86
N SER A 571 -4.61 -9.63 -17.88
CA SER A 571 -5.05 -11.01 -18.06
C SER A 571 -6.58 -11.00 -18.05
N ILE A 572 -7.21 -11.28 -19.20
CA ILE A 572 -8.66 -11.23 -19.36
C ILE A 572 -9.16 -12.61 -19.81
N PRO A 573 -10.00 -13.29 -19.01
CA PRO A 573 -10.74 -14.46 -19.48
C PRO A 573 -11.69 -14.08 -20.60
N THR A 574 -11.55 -14.70 -21.78
CA THR A 574 -12.33 -14.36 -22.98
C THR A 574 -13.35 -15.41 -23.39
N ILE A 575 -13.23 -16.62 -22.83
CA ILE A 575 -14.04 -17.78 -23.19
C ILE A 575 -14.88 -18.20 -22.00
N HIS A 576 -16.12 -18.60 -22.27
CA HIS A 576 -16.93 -19.35 -21.31
C HIS A 576 -17.66 -20.53 -21.96
N SER A 577 -17.97 -21.52 -21.13
CA SER A 577 -18.78 -22.68 -21.45
C SER A 577 -20.26 -22.33 -21.65
N ASP A 578 -21.01 -23.23 -22.29
CA ASP A 578 -22.43 -23.08 -22.58
C ASP A 578 -23.28 -22.92 -21.31
N THR A 579 -24.05 -21.82 -21.23
CA THR A 579 -24.92 -21.48 -20.11
C THR A 579 -26.40 -21.79 -20.37
N ALA A 580 -26.75 -22.39 -21.52
CA ALA A 580 -28.15 -22.67 -21.86
C ALA A 580 -28.87 -23.61 -20.88
N ALA A 581 -28.12 -24.42 -20.13
CA ALA A 581 -28.65 -25.38 -19.15
C ALA A 581 -28.61 -24.89 -17.69
N GLY A 582 -28.18 -23.65 -17.44
CA GLY A 582 -28.02 -23.09 -16.10
C GLY A 582 -26.77 -22.22 -15.95
N PRO A 583 -26.48 -21.74 -14.73
CA PRO A 583 -25.31 -20.92 -14.47
C PRO A 583 -24.02 -21.63 -14.87
N ALA A 584 -23.07 -20.86 -15.39
CA ALA A 584 -21.75 -21.31 -15.77
C ALA A 584 -21.01 -21.92 -14.56
N TRP A 585 -20.06 -22.82 -14.81
CA TRP A 585 -19.25 -23.37 -13.73
C TRP A 585 -18.14 -22.39 -13.32
N GLU A 586 -17.76 -21.50 -14.23
CA GLU A 586 -16.80 -20.42 -14.02
C GLU A 586 -17.28 -19.48 -12.90
N GLY A 587 -16.41 -19.22 -11.93
CA GLY A 587 -16.72 -18.41 -10.76
C GLY A 587 -17.51 -19.13 -9.64
N ALA A 588 -18.26 -20.18 -9.96
CA ALA A 588 -19.09 -20.90 -8.97
C ALA A 588 -18.47 -22.24 -8.52
N GLY A 589 -17.77 -22.92 -9.42
CA GLY A 589 -17.35 -24.31 -9.25
C GLY A 589 -18.48 -25.30 -9.47
N ILE A 590 -18.12 -26.57 -9.58
CA ILE A 590 -19.02 -27.66 -9.94
C ILE A 590 -19.37 -28.42 -8.67
N ALA A 591 -20.63 -28.31 -8.24
CA ALA A 591 -21.11 -29.08 -7.11
C ALA A 591 -21.03 -30.60 -7.40
N PRO A 592 -20.60 -31.44 -6.46
CA PRO A 592 -20.62 -32.89 -6.62
C PRO A 592 -22.06 -33.43 -6.60
N HIS A 593 -22.25 -34.65 -7.10
CA HIS A 593 -23.53 -35.37 -6.91
C HIS A 593 -23.66 -35.86 -5.46
N ILE A 594 -22.53 -36.29 -4.87
CA ILE A 594 -22.46 -36.74 -3.48
C ILE A 594 -21.43 -35.87 -2.77
N PRO A 595 -21.86 -34.85 -2.01
CA PRO A 595 -20.96 -33.99 -1.27
C PRO A 595 -20.38 -34.72 -0.06
N VAL A 596 -19.06 -34.82 -0.02
CA VAL A 596 -18.28 -35.36 1.11
C VAL A 596 -16.95 -34.62 1.19
N PRO A 597 -16.32 -34.52 2.37
CA PRO A 597 -14.95 -34.02 2.48
C PRO A 597 -13.99 -34.73 1.51
N ALA A 598 -13.03 -33.99 0.95
CA ALA A 598 -12.14 -34.52 -0.09
C ALA A 598 -11.38 -35.79 0.37
N ASP A 599 -10.98 -35.87 1.63
CA ASP A 599 -10.31 -37.04 2.23
C ASP A 599 -11.21 -38.30 2.30
N ALA A 600 -12.52 -38.13 2.44
CA ALA A 600 -13.52 -39.21 2.47
C ALA A 600 -14.00 -39.66 1.08
N ALA A 601 -13.76 -38.87 0.02
CA ALA A 601 -14.33 -39.09 -1.31
C ALA A 601 -13.97 -40.45 -1.94
N LEU A 602 -12.71 -40.89 -1.77
CA LEU A 602 -12.25 -42.17 -2.34
C LEU A 602 -12.95 -43.37 -1.71
N GLU A 603 -13.09 -43.38 -0.38
CA GLU A 603 -13.75 -44.48 0.33
C GLU A 603 -15.26 -44.49 0.06
N ALA A 604 -15.88 -43.31 -0.07
CA ALA A 604 -17.27 -43.20 -0.51
C ALA A 604 -17.46 -43.81 -1.92
N ALA A 605 -16.57 -43.48 -2.87
CA ALA A 605 -16.62 -44.01 -4.23
C ALA A 605 -16.46 -45.53 -4.29
N LYS A 606 -15.45 -46.07 -3.59
CA LYS A 606 -15.26 -47.52 -3.45
C LYS A 606 -16.50 -48.20 -2.86
N GLY A 607 -17.07 -47.62 -1.80
CA GLY A 607 -18.27 -48.14 -1.15
C GLY A 607 -19.47 -48.22 -2.10
N ILE A 608 -19.63 -47.25 -3.01
CA ILE A 608 -20.72 -47.26 -3.99
C ILE A 608 -20.50 -48.34 -5.06
N PHE A 609 -19.30 -48.44 -5.62
CA PHE A 609 -19.02 -49.48 -6.62
C PHE A 609 -19.12 -50.89 -6.03
N ASN A 610 -18.60 -51.12 -4.82
CA ASN A 610 -18.71 -52.41 -4.16
C ASN A 610 -20.17 -52.83 -3.92
N LYS A 611 -21.05 -51.89 -3.54
CA LYS A 611 -22.50 -52.15 -3.43
C LYS A 611 -23.14 -52.44 -4.79
N HIS A 612 -22.75 -51.69 -5.82
CA HIS A 612 -23.27 -51.86 -7.18
C HIS A 612 -22.96 -53.27 -7.72
N PHE A 613 -21.73 -53.73 -7.55
CA PHE A 613 -21.32 -55.08 -7.98
C PHE A 613 -21.90 -56.20 -7.12
N ALA A 614 -22.11 -55.97 -5.82
CA ALA A 614 -22.76 -56.94 -4.95
C ALA A 614 -24.23 -57.20 -5.32
N GLY A 615 -24.92 -56.21 -5.91
CA GLY A 615 -26.30 -56.35 -6.39
C GLY A 615 -26.45 -56.94 -7.80
N GLN A 616 -25.34 -57.22 -8.50
CA GLN A 616 -25.31 -57.82 -9.84
C GLN A 616 -24.88 -59.30 -9.84
N LYS A 617 -24.38 -59.81 -8.70
CA LYS A 617 -24.16 -61.24 -8.45
C LYS A 617 -25.44 -61.86 -7.90
#